data_AF-A0A973B646-F1
#
_entry.id   AF-A0A973B646-F1
#
_cell.length_a   1.000
_cell.length_b   1.000
_cell.length_c   1.000
_cell.angle_alpha   90.00
_cell.angle_beta   90.00
_cell.angle_gamma   90.00
#
_symmetry.space_group_name_H-M   'P 1'
#
loop_
_entity.id
_entity.type
_entity.pdbx_description
1 polymer ?
#
loop_
_entity_poly.entity_id
_entity_poly.type
_entity_poly.pdbx_seq_one_letter_code
_entity_poly.pdbx_strand_id
1 'polypeptide(L)'
;QNMAQRKSQLELNDLRAPVHGVVKNVRITTLGGVIRPGEEVMQIVPLEDDLIIQAKISPADIAFLKPGQDVAVKIDTYDYTVYGQLAGKLAYISADTLSEDLRQGEQPYYRAQVRTTGRQFSGKPNEKLEIQPGMTATIEVKTGQRTVFQYLTKPISKTFSQALGER
;
A
#
# COMPACT_ATOMS: atom_id res chain seq x y z
N GLN A 1 -18.93 -40.49 -5.18
CA GLN A 1 -19.27 -39.19 -4.56
C GLN A 1 -19.12 -39.20 -3.03
N ASN A 2 -19.63 -40.22 -2.31
CA ASN A 2 -19.50 -40.33 -0.83
C ASN A 2 -18.06 -40.41 -0.25
N MET A 3 -17.10 -41.00 -0.97
CA MET A 3 -15.71 -41.12 -0.49
C MET A 3 -14.99 -39.77 -0.38
N ALA A 4 -15.25 -38.83 -1.30
CA ALA A 4 -14.63 -37.50 -1.28
C ALA A 4 -15.15 -36.65 -0.11
N GLN A 5 -16.45 -36.72 0.19
CA GLN A 5 -17.06 -36.05 1.34
C GLN A 5 -16.51 -36.55 2.67
N ARG A 6 -16.39 -37.87 2.85
CA ARG A 6 -15.83 -38.44 4.10
C ARG A 6 -14.35 -38.09 4.29
N LYS A 7 -13.57 -38.02 3.21
CA LYS A 7 -12.17 -37.61 3.27
C LYS A 7 -12.01 -36.13 3.64
N SER A 8 -12.87 -35.26 3.09
CA SER A 8 -12.89 -33.83 3.45
C SER A 8 -13.28 -33.57 4.91
N GLN A 9 -14.16 -34.38 5.50
CA GLN A 9 -14.51 -34.28 6.93
C GLN A 9 -13.35 -34.65 7.86
N LEU A 10 -12.48 -35.59 7.45
CA LEU A 10 -11.28 -35.91 8.20
C LEU A 10 -10.22 -34.80 8.10
N GLU A 11 -10.07 -34.18 6.93
CA GLU A 11 -9.13 -33.06 6.73
C GLU A 11 -9.54 -31.79 7.52
N LEU A 12 -10.82 -31.63 7.85
CA LEU A 12 -11.33 -30.53 8.69
C LEU A 12 -11.02 -30.66 10.19
N ASN A 13 -10.38 -31.76 10.64
CA ASN A 13 -9.94 -31.91 12.04
C ASN A 13 -8.64 -31.16 12.33
N ASP A 14 -7.77 -30.98 11.33
CA ASP A 14 -6.50 -30.27 11.46
C ASP A 14 -6.58 -28.90 10.77
N LEU A 15 -6.78 -27.85 11.58
CA LEU A 15 -6.72 -26.48 11.08
C LEU A 15 -5.26 -26.07 10.85
N ARG A 16 -4.89 -25.87 9.57
CA ARG A 16 -3.56 -25.38 9.18
C ARG A 16 -3.62 -23.92 8.76
N ALA A 17 -2.57 -23.17 9.09
CA ALA A 17 -2.42 -21.81 8.62
C ALA A 17 -2.31 -21.78 7.08
N PRO A 18 -3.10 -20.96 6.37
CA PRO A 18 -3.01 -20.85 4.91
C PRO A 18 -1.75 -20.10 4.46
N VAL A 19 -1.13 -19.34 5.36
CA VAL A 19 0.02 -18.47 5.09
C VAL A 19 1.02 -18.53 6.24
N HIS A 20 2.29 -18.31 5.94
CA HIS A 20 3.33 -18.15 6.96
C HIS A 20 3.17 -16.79 7.64
N GLY A 21 3.08 -16.76 8.97
CA GLY A 21 2.74 -15.55 9.70
C GLY A 21 2.86 -15.65 11.21
N VAL A 22 2.69 -14.52 11.89
CA VAL A 22 2.60 -14.44 13.36
C VAL A 22 1.15 -14.51 13.80
N VAL A 23 0.87 -15.31 14.82
CA VAL A 23 -0.48 -15.40 15.41
C VAL A 23 -0.75 -14.13 16.23
N LYS A 24 -1.73 -13.33 15.81
CA LYS A 24 -2.15 -12.12 16.52
C LYS A 24 -3.13 -12.43 17.64
N ASN A 25 -4.07 -13.34 17.41
CA ASN A 25 -5.07 -13.71 18.40
C ASN A 25 -5.54 -15.15 18.20
N VAL A 26 -5.81 -15.84 19.31
CA VAL A 26 -6.44 -17.16 19.36
C VAL A 26 -7.70 -17.00 20.19
N ARG A 27 -8.87 -17.07 19.55
CA ARG A 27 -10.15 -16.81 20.23
C ARG A 27 -10.63 -17.98 21.08
N ILE A 28 -10.20 -19.19 20.76
CA ILE A 28 -10.65 -20.42 21.41
C ILE A 28 -9.43 -21.16 21.97
N THR A 29 -9.34 -21.22 23.29
CA THR A 29 -8.28 -21.91 24.03
C THR A 29 -8.81 -23.01 24.95
N THR A 30 -10.13 -23.19 24.98
CA THR A 30 -10.82 -24.13 25.87
C THR A 30 -10.80 -25.55 25.31
N LEU A 31 -10.18 -26.47 26.07
CA LEU A 31 -10.15 -27.90 25.72
C LEU A 31 -11.58 -28.47 25.74
N GLY A 32 -12.03 -29.04 24.61
CA GLY A 32 -13.40 -29.55 24.46
C GLY A 32 -14.45 -28.47 24.11
N GLY A 33 -14.03 -27.24 23.81
CA GLY A 33 -14.91 -26.21 23.27
C GLY A 33 -15.47 -26.57 21.89
N VAL A 34 -16.74 -26.26 21.64
CA VAL A 34 -17.40 -26.51 20.35
C VAL A 34 -17.34 -25.23 19.51
N ILE A 35 -16.84 -25.35 18.28
CA ILE A 35 -16.72 -24.24 17.32
C ILE A 35 -17.89 -24.29 16.36
N ARG A 36 -18.60 -23.18 16.18
CA ARG A 36 -19.69 -23.10 15.21
C ARG A 36 -19.16 -22.77 13.81
N PRO A 37 -19.83 -23.24 12.73
CA PRO A 37 -19.48 -22.82 11.38
C PRO A 37 -19.50 -21.29 11.25
N GLY A 38 -18.41 -20.71 10.73
CA GLY A 38 -18.25 -19.26 10.55
C GLY A 38 -17.65 -18.52 11.75
N GLU A 39 -17.34 -19.22 12.85
CA GLU A 39 -16.67 -18.62 14.01
C GLU A 39 -15.17 -18.47 13.77
N GLU A 40 -14.60 -17.32 14.12
CA GLU A 40 -13.17 -17.04 13.96
C GLU A 40 -12.36 -17.81 15.02
N VAL A 41 -11.46 -18.68 14.58
CA VAL A 41 -10.60 -19.47 15.48
C VAL A 41 -9.30 -18.74 15.83
N MET A 42 -8.64 -18.21 14.81
CA MET A 42 -7.31 -17.59 14.92
C MET A 42 -7.13 -16.49 13.87
N GLN A 43 -6.48 -15.40 14.29
CA GLN A 43 -6.04 -14.34 13.38
C GLN A 43 -4.53 -14.44 13.16
N ILE A 44 -4.12 -14.56 11.89
CA ILE A 44 -2.71 -14.67 11.48
C ILE A 44 -2.33 -13.42 10.69
N VAL A 45 -1.20 -12.81 11.04
CA VAL A 45 -0.58 -11.71 10.32
C VAL A 45 0.53 -12.28 9.43
N PRO A 46 0.42 -12.23 8.09
CA PRO A 46 1.43 -12.76 7.20
C PRO A 46 2.80 -12.14 7.44
N LEU A 47 3.85 -12.96 7.34
CA LEU A 47 5.26 -12.54 7.41
C LEU A 47 5.88 -12.29 6.03
N GLU A 48 5.09 -12.28 4.97
CA GLU A 48 5.57 -12.12 3.59
C GLU A 48 6.46 -10.88 3.41
N ASP A 49 7.39 -10.97 2.45
CA ASP A 49 8.43 -9.97 2.24
C ASP A 49 7.91 -8.66 1.62
N ASP A 50 6.77 -8.71 0.93
CA ASP A 50 6.19 -7.57 0.25
C ASP A 50 5.16 -6.88 1.15
N LEU A 51 5.52 -5.70 1.65
CA LEU A 51 4.63 -4.88 2.44
C LEU A 51 3.75 -4.03 1.51
N ILE A 52 2.45 -4.00 1.78
CA ILE A 52 1.52 -3.08 1.12
C ILE A 52 1.27 -1.91 2.05
N ILE A 53 1.65 -0.72 1.61
CA ILE A 53 1.51 0.53 2.35
C ILE A 53 0.40 1.34 1.71
N GLN A 54 -0.58 1.73 2.53
CA GLN A 54 -1.67 2.59 2.10
C GLN A 54 -1.31 4.03 2.39
N ALA A 55 -1.36 4.87 1.36
CA ALA A 55 -1.09 6.29 1.45
C ALA A 55 -2.32 7.09 1.02
N LYS A 56 -2.51 8.25 1.66
CA LYS A 56 -3.50 9.24 1.28
C LYS A 56 -2.83 10.30 0.43
N ILE A 57 -3.36 10.53 -0.76
CA ILE A 57 -2.83 11.50 -1.72
C ILE A 57 -3.79 12.69 -1.81
N SER A 58 -3.24 13.89 -1.79
CA SER A 58 -4.01 15.12 -2.04
C SER A 58 -4.53 15.14 -3.49
N PRO A 59 -5.79 15.57 -3.73
CA PRO A 59 -6.30 15.76 -5.09
C PRO A 59 -5.44 16.68 -5.97
N ALA A 60 -4.65 17.59 -5.38
CA ALA A 60 -3.74 18.46 -6.13
C ALA A 60 -2.57 17.70 -6.79
N ASP A 61 -2.15 16.57 -6.20
CA ASP A 61 -0.94 15.84 -6.60
C ASP A 61 -1.24 14.65 -7.53
N ILE A 62 -2.52 14.25 -7.65
CA ILE A 62 -2.95 13.06 -8.40
C ILE A 62 -2.56 13.10 -9.88
N ALA A 63 -2.47 14.29 -10.48
CA ALA A 63 -2.23 14.47 -11.91
C ALA A 63 -0.89 13.90 -12.41
N PHE A 64 0.07 13.68 -11.50
CA PHE A 64 1.42 13.21 -11.84
C PHE A 64 1.69 11.78 -11.41
N LEU A 65 0.74 11.16 -10.70
CA LEU A 65 0.89 9.81 -10.17
C LEU A 65 0.36 8.78 -11.18
N LYS A 66 1.16 7.73 -11.39
CA LYS A 66 0.80 6.61 -12.26
C LYS A 66 1.25 5.30 -11.63
N PRO A 67 0.42 4.24 -11.67
CA PRO A 67 0.88 2.90 -11.28
C PRO A 67 2.18 2.52 -12.00
N GLY A 68 3.08 1.86 -11.29
CA GLY A 68 4.40 1.45 -11.75
C GLY A 68 5.54 2.42 -11.45
N GLN A 69 5.25 3.65 -11.00
CA GLN A 69 6.28 4.61 -10.57
C GLN A 69 7.06 4.09 -9.36
N ASP A 70 8.35 4.40 -9.33
CA ASP A 70 9.21 4.11 -8.18
C ASP A 70 8.86 5.03 -7.02
N VAL A 71 8.77 4.45 -5.83
CA VAL A 71 8.40 5.12 -4.60
C VAL A 71 9.47 4.84 -3.55
N ALA A 72 9.89 5.88 -2.86
CA ALA A 72 10.65 5.77 -1.62
C ALA A 72 9.69 5.82 -0.45
N VAL A 73 9.81 4.86 0.47
CA VAL A 73 8.98 4.77 1.67
C VAL A 73 9.85 5.02 2.89
N LYS A 74 9.48 6.00 3.70
CA LYS A 74 10.11 6.32 4.98
C LYS A 74 9.16 5.88 6.09
N ILE A 75 9.63 5.03 6.98
CA ILE A 75 8.83 4.57 8.12
C ILE A 75 9.08 5.53 9.28
N ASP A 76 8.03 6.18 9.79
CA ASP A 76 8.21 7.31 10.72
C ASP A 76 8.78 6.88 12.08
N THR A 77 8.59 5.61 12.46
CA THR A 77 9.14 5.04 13.71
C THR A 77 10.65 4.76 13.65
N TYR A 78 11.25 4.80 12.46
CA TYR A 78 12.69 4.66 12.26
C TYR A 78 13.27 5.97 11.72
N ASP A 79 14.38 6.43 12.30
CA ASP A 79 15.06 7.62 11.78
C ASP A 79 15.57 7.34 10.35
N TYR A 80 14.94 7.99 9.37
CA TYR A 80 15.28 7.83 7.96
C TYR A 80 16.71 8.31 7.62
N THR A 81 17.32 9.14 8.47
CA THR A 81 18.72 9.57 8.31
C THR A 81 19.68 8.43 8.62
N VAL A 82 19.30 7.56 9.56
CA VAL A 82 20.12 6.42 10.01
C VAL A 82 19.80 5.17 9.21
N TYR A 83 18.53 4.83 9.10
CA TYR A 83 18.07 3.59 8.48
C TYR A 83 17.81 3.75 6.99
N GLY A 84 17.53 4.97 6.51
CA GLY A 84 17.23 5.23 5.11
C GLY A 84 15.76 4.99 4.77
N GLN A 85 15.52 4.56 3.53
CA GLN A 85 14.19 4.36 2.97
C GLN A 85 14.03 2.94 2.41
N LEU A 86 12.79 2.48 2.35
CA LEU A 86 12.39 1.28 1.62
C LEU A 86 12.08 1.62 0.18
N ALA A 87 12.58 0.82 -0.75
CA ALA A 87 12.19 0.90 -2.15
C ALA A 87 10.81 0.25 -2.34
N GLY A 88 9.97 0.86 -3.17
CA GLY A 88 8.69 0.30 -3.54
C GLY A 88 8.20 0.81 -4.88
N LYS A 89 7.05 0.29 -5.30
CA LYS A 89 6.36 0.71 -6.51
C LYS A 89 4.92 1.07 -6.21
N LEU A 90 4.43 2.11 -6.86
CA LEU A 90 3.03 2.48 -6.79
C LEU A 90 2.21 1.39 -7.49
N ALA A 91 1.48 0.59 -6.73
CA ALA A 91 0.73 -0.56 -7.25
C ALA A 91 -0.67 -0.16 -7.69
N TYR A 92 -1.31 0.74 -6.96
CA TYR A 92 -2.70 1.13 -7.19
C TYR A 92 -2.98 2.56 -6.73
N ILE A 93 -3.93 3.20 -7.39
CA ILE A 93 -4.50 4.50 -7.04
C ILE A 93 -6.01 4.39 -7.23
N SER A 94 -6.81 4.88 -6.27
CA SER A 94 -8.27 4.91 -6.41
C SER A 94 -8.70 5.77 -7.59
N ALA A 95 -9.77 5.35 -8.27
CA ALA A 95 -10.36 6.11 -9.37
C ALA A 95 -11.20 7.29 -8.86
N ASP A 96 -11.63 7.22 -7.60
CA ASP A 96 -12.49 8.18 -6.93
C ASP A 96 -11.81 8.78 -5.69
N THR A 97 -12.29 9.97 -5.32
CA THR A 97 -11.95 10.65 -4.07
C THR A 97 -12.74 10.06 -2.91
N LEU A 98 -12.06 9.80 -1.82
CA LEU A 98 -12.65 9.44 -0.53
C LEU A 98 -12.62 10.66 0.39
N SER A 99 -13.64 10.83 1.23
CA SER A 99 -13.65 11.85 2.29
C SER A 99 -13.19 11.24 3.61
N GLU A 100 -12.36 11.97 4.35
CA GLU A 100 -12.13 11.71 5.77
C GLU A 100 -12.82 12.81 6.58
N ASP A 101 -13.66 12.40 7.53
CA ASP A 101 -14.31 13.32 8.46
C ASP A 101 -13.32 13.70 9.55
N LEU A 102 -12.72 14.87 9.39
CA LEU A 102 -11.88 15.49 10.41
C LEU A 102 -12.74 16.48 11.20
N ARG A 103 -12.37 16.74 12.45
CA ARG A 103 -13.06 17.74 13.32
C ARG A 103 -13.18 19.13 12.69
N GLN A 104 -12.46 19.39 11.61
CA GLN A 104 -12.35 20.66 10.90
C GLN A 104 -13.10 20.66 9.54
N GLY A 105 -13.77 19.55 9.18
CA GLY A 105 -14.49 19.36 7.92
C GLY A 105 -14.06 18.11 7.16
N GLU A 106 -14.76 17.79 6.07
CA GLU A 106 -14.39 16.69 5.17
C GLU A 106 -13.14 17.05 4.36
N GLN A 107 -12.10 16.20 4.47
CA GLN A 107 -10.91 16.33 3.64
C GLN A 107 -10.91 15.25 2.55
N PRO A 108 -11.01 15.61 1.26
CA PRO A 108 -10.95 14.66 0.17
C PRO A 108 -9.51 14.16 -0.05
N TYR A 109 -9.36 12.86 -0.31
CA TYR A 109 -8.09 12.23 -0.63
C TYR A 109 -8.28 11.07 -1.62
N TYR A 110 -7.24 10.78 -2.39
CA TYR A 110 -7.14 9.54 -3.16
C TYR A 110 -6.39 8.49 -2.36
N ARG A 111 -6.82 7.23 -2.42
CA ARG A 111 -6.13 6.12 -1.79
C ARG A 111 -5.10 5.53 -2.76
N ALA A 112 -3.84 5.59 -2.39
CA ALA A 112 -2.75 4.93 -3.09
C ALA A 112 -2.29 3.69 -2.32
N GLN A 113 -1.87 2.65 -3.03
CA GLN A 113 -1.20 1.49 -2.47
C GLN A 113 0.19 1.38 -3.07
N VAL A 114 1.19 1.28 -2.19
CA VAL A 114 2.60 1.09 -2.56
C VAL A 114 3.01 -0.30 -2.12
N ARG A 115 3.54 -1.09 -3.05
CA ARG A 115 4.12 -2.39 -2.77
C ARG A 115 5.63 -2.23 -2.60
N THR A 116 6.17 -2.58 -1.45
CA THR A 116 7.63 -2.53 -1.25
C THR A 116 8.32 -3.61 -2.07
N THR A 117 9.56 -3.35 -2.49
CA THR A 117 10.43 -4.33 -3.14
C THR A 117 11.31 -4.95 -2.06
N GLY A 118 10.71 -5.76 -1.20
CA GLY A 118 11.33 -6.31 0.00
C GLY A 118 11.31 -5.39 1.24
N ARG A 119 12.11 -5.76 2.24
CA ARG A 119 12.14 -5.13 3.59
C ARG A 119 13.50 -4.51 3.96
N GLN A 120 14.42 -4.42 3.01
CA GLN A 120 15.77 -3.90 3.24
C GLN A 120 15.77 -2.38 3.13
N PHE A 121 16.19 -1.72 4.20
CA PHE A 121 16.33 -0.27 4.22
C PHE A 121 17.67 0.17 3.62
N SER A 122 17.68 1.27 2.89
CA SER A 122 18.85 1.73 2.13
C SER A 122 20.05 2.14 3.00
N GLY A 123 19.84 2.64 4.21
CA GLY A 123 20.91 3.09 5.12
C GLY A 123 21.55 1.95 5.92
N LYS A 124 20.79 0.87 6.17
CA LYS A 124 21.28 -0.34 6.85
C LYS A 124 20.72 -1.62 6.21
N PRO A 125 21.24 -2.04 5.04
CA PRO A 125 20.69 -3.17 4.29
C PRO A 125 20.83 -4.53 5.01
N ASN A 126 21.77 -4.64 5.96
CA ASN A 126 22.01 -5.87 6.71
C ASN A 126 21.22 -5.97 8.02
N GLU A 127 20.47 -4.93 8.40
CA GLU A 127 19.68 -4.93 9.64
C GLU A 127 18.22 -5.29 9.31
N LYS A 128 17.71 -6.36 9.94
CA LYS A 128 16.33 -6.79 9.76
C LYS A 128 15.43 -5.97 10.70
N LEU A 129 14.93 -4.85 10.21
CA LEU A 129 13.95 -4.05 10.95
C LEU A 129 12.56 -4.68 10.86
N GLU A 130 11.95 -4.91 12.00
CA GLU A 130 10.59 -5.44 12.10
C GLU A 130 9.56 -4.32 11.92
N ILE A 131 8.92 -4.32 10.76
CA ILE A 131 7.77 -3.44 10.49
C ILE A 131 6.50 -4.16 10.89
N GLN A 132 5.71 -3.54 11.77
CA GLN A 132 4.43 -4.06 12.24
C GLN A 132 3.26 -3.27 11.63
N PRO A 133 2.10 -3.92 11.40
CA PRO A 133 0.89 -3.21 10.99
C PRO A 133 0.51 -2.11 11.99
N GLY A 134 0.12 -0.94 11.47
CA GLY A 134 -0.25 0.22 12.28
C GLY A 134 0.87 1.26 12.44
N MET A 135 2.10 0.96 12.04
CA MET A 135 3.14 1.97 11.89
C MET A 135 2.75 2.99 10.82
N THR A 136 3.09 4.26 11.04
CA THR A 136 2.91 5.33 10.06
C THR A 136 4.14 5.43 9.16
N ALA A 137 3.90 5.84 7.92
CA ALA A 137 4.95 5.98 6.92
C ALA A 137 4.62 7.13 5.97
N THR A 138 5.68 7.80 5.52
CA THR A 138 5.64 8.83 4.51
C THR A 138 6.16 8.27 3.19
N ILE A 139 5.44 8.49 2.09
CA ILE A 139 5.86 8.05 0.76
C ILE A 139 6.30 9.22 -0.11
N GLU A 140 7.37 9.01 -0.87
CA GLU A 140 7.90 9.94 -1.85
C GLU A 140 7.88 9.27 -3.22
N VAL A 141 6.92 9.68 -4.06
CA VAL A 141 6.78 9.14 -5.41
C VAL A 141 7.69 9.89 -6.37
N LYS A 142 8.53 9.16 -7.11
CA LYS A 142 9.35 9.74 -8.16
C LYS A 142 8.48 10.05 -9.38
N THR A 143 7.85 11.21 -9.36
CA THR A 143 7.18 11.79 -10.53
C THR A 143 8.26 12.31 -11.47
N GLY A 144 8.21 11.95 -12.75
CA GLY A 144 9.31 12.18 -13.71
C GLY A 144 9.80 13.64 -13.74
N GLN A 145 11.04 13.83 -14.20
CA GLN A 145 11.70 15.13 -14.28
C GLN A 145 10.89 16.09 -15.18
N ARG A 146 10.19 17.06 -14.59
CA ARG A 146 9.73 18.22 -15.33
C ARG A 146 10.94 19.12 -15.58
N THR A 147 11.46 19.11 -16.80
CA THR A 147 12.26 20.25 -17.26
C THR A 147 11.35 21.47 -17.30
N VAL A 148 11.64 22.48 -16.48
CA VAL A 148 10.97 23.79 -16.43
C VAL A 148 10.79 24.40 -17.83
N PHE A 149 11.65 24.02 -18.78
CA PHE A 149 11.59 24.31 -20.21
C PHE A 149 10.20 24.05 -20.88
N GLN A 150 9.46 23.02 -20.46
CA GLN A 150 8.13 22.71 -21.04
C GLN A 150 7.03 23.70 -20.63
N TYR A 151 7.22 24.47 -19.56
CA TYR A 151 6.31 25.56 -19.19
C TYR A 151 6.59 26.83 -19.98
N LEU A 152 7.85 27.07 -20.38
CA LEU A 152 8.25 28.25 -21.13
C LEU A 152 7.85 28.20 -22.61
N THR A 153 7.76 27.02 -23.21
CA THR A 153 7.42 26.88 -24.64
C THR A 153 5.91 26.80 -24.93
N LYS A 154 5.08 26.62 -23.90
CA LYS A 154 3.62 26.45 -24.06
C LYS A 154 2.86 27.69 -24.58
N PRO A 155 3.21 28.95 -24.24
CA PRO A 155 2.47 30.10 -24.75
C PRO A 155 2.91 30.56 -26.15
N ILE A 156 4.06 30.11 -26.68
CA ILE A 156 4.57 30.63 -27.95
C ILE A 156 3.82 30.03 -29.16
N SER A 157 3.37 28.77 -29.07
CA SER A 157 2.66 28.14 -30.20
C SER A 157 1.23 28.62 -30.40
N LYS A 158 0.58 29.19 -29.36
CA LYS A 158 -0.84 29.57 -29.44
C LYS A 158 -1.08 30.93 -30.11
N THR A 159 -0.07 31.80 -30.13
CA THR A 159 -0.18 33.15 -30.71
C THR A 159 0.08 33.19 -32.22
N PHE A 160 0.87 32.25 -32.76
CA PHE A 160 1.21 32.26 -34.19
C PHE A 160 0.08 31.78 -35.12
N SER A 161 -0.86 30.95 -34.64
CA SER A 161 -1.96 30.46 -35.48
C SER A 161 -3.16 31.41 -35.57
N GLN A 162 -3.26 32.43 -34.72
CA GLN A 162 -4.35 33.44 -34.79
C GLN A 162 -3.96 34.71 -35.56
N ALA A 163 -2.69 34.88 -35.94
CA ALA A 163 -2.23 36.06 -36.67
C ALA A 163 -2.24 35.90 -38.20
N LEU A 164 -2.58 34.71 -38.73
CA LEU A 164 -2.47 34.39 -40.17
C LEU A 164 -3.82 33.99 -40.82
N GLY A 165 -4.94 34.39 -40.23
CA GLY A 165 -6.26 34.04 -40.76
C GLY A 165 -7.34 35.03 -40.37
N GLU A 166 -7.30 36.23 -40.96
CA GLU A 166 -8.49 37.02 -41.32
C GLU A 166 -8.07 38.24 -42.14
N ARG A 167 -8.15 38.10 -43.47
CA ARG A 167 -8.62 39.12 -44.42
C ARG A 167 -9.52 38.43 -45.42
#